data_AF-A0AAE1L7Z4-F1
#
_entry.id   AF-A0AAE1L7Z4-F1
#
_cell.length_a   1.000
_cell.length_b   1.000
_cell.length_c   1.000
_cell.angle_alpha   90.00
_cell.angle_beta   90.00
_cell.angle_gamma   90.00
#
_symmetry.space_group_name_H-M   'P 1'
#
loop_
_entity.id
_entity.type
_entity.pdbx_description
1 polymer ?
#
loop_
_entity_poly.entity_id
_entity_poly.type
_entity_poly.pdbx_seq_one_letter_code
_entity_poly.pdbx_strand_id
1 'polypeptide(L)'
;MDILYAPFFPPGAEILLRNKVREHHEMFVDTFNEHLRPIHHALIHYWRHVRAVGPLVHTSTKRYESKNREGKIAAYSTESRVNIIVTLMIKNQLKLAYQLLSKSNFDLNFVSVARSNCPARIVPHFQVFSQDLNIRENDRVSCAKFVEYGGTKYFIDSVVVHGLTEVTPKFDKIESLVIHGNSELHFILKDMDVVAFNNHFHAYEVVENGNIV
;
A
#
# COMPACT_ATOMS: atom_id res chain seq x y z
N MET A 1 -7.84 3.15 14.14
CA MET A 1 -6.50 2.50 14.28
C MET A 1 -5.59 2.87 13.11
N ASP A 2 -6.08 3.67 12.18
CA ASP A 2 -5.61 3.69 10.80
C ASP A 2 -4.41 4.61 10.60
N ILE A 3 -4.31 5.65 11.43
CA ILE A 3 -3.18 6.58 11.41
C ILE A 3 -1.86 5.85 11.70
N LEU A 4 -1.78 5.03 12.76
CA LEU A 4 -0.53 4.38 13.17
C LEU A 4 -0.02 3.30 12.19
N TYR A 5 -0.94 2.70 11.42
CA TYR A 5 -0.63 1.65 10.44
C TYR A 5 -0.54 2.17 9.00
N ALA A 6 -0.77 3.46 8.78
CA ALA A 6 -0.66 4.05 7.46
C ALA A 6 0.78 3.89 6.93
N PRO A 7 0.96 3.45 5.66
CA PRO A 7 2.28 3.30 5.05
C PRO A 7 2.93 4.65 4.73
N PHE A 8 2.15 5.73 4.76
CA PHE A 8 2.55 7.10 4.50
C PHE A 8 1.90 8.03 5.53
N PHE A 9 2.63 9.06 5.96
CA PHE A 9 2.16 10.07 6.91
C PHE A 9 2.24 11.45 6.27
N PRO A 10 1.10 12.10 5.97
CA PRO A 10 1.11 13.44 5.41
C PRO A 10 1.57 14.47 6.47
N PRO A 11 2.16 15.60 6.04
CA PRO A 11 2.55 16.69 6.94
C PRO A 11 1.34 17.19 7.75
N GLY A 12 1.49 17.31 9.07
CA GLY A 12 0.41 17.76 9.98
C GLY A 12 -0.39 16.61 10.62
N ALA A 13 -0.28 15.38 10.11
CA ALA A 13 -0.92 14.21 10.72
C ALA A 13 -0.38 13.89 12.14
N GLU A 14 0.82 14.35 12.48
CA GLU A 14 1.37 14.24 13.84
C GLU A 14 0.54 15.02 14.87
N ILE A 15 -0.06 16.15 14.48
CA ILE A 15 -0.92 16.96 15.35
C ILE A 15 -2.23 16.20 15.58
N LEU A 16 -2.81 15.64 14.52
CA LEU A 16 -4.00 14.79 14.61
C LEU A 16 -3.75 13.61 15.54
N LEU A 17 -2.62 12.91 15.37
CA LEU A 17 -2.25 11.79 16.23
C LEU A 17 -2.11 12.20 17.69
N ARG A 18 -1.46 13.32 17.98
CA ARG A 18 -1.33 13.87 19.34
C ARG A 18 -2.70 14.13 19.97
N ASN A 19 -3.60 14.77 19.23
CA ASN A 19 -4.95 15.08 19.72
C ASN A 19 -5.76 13.81 19.99
N LYS A 20 -5.69 12.83 19.08
CA LYS A 20 -6.39 11.55 19.23
C LYS A 20 -5.86 10.72 20.39
N VAL A 21 -4.55 10.74 20.64
CA VAL A 21 -3.96 10.08 21.82
C VAL A 21 -4.44 10.72 23.11
N ARG A 22 -4.49 12.06 23.17
CA ARG A 22 -5.03 12.78 24.34
C ARG A 22 -6.50 12.42 24.60
N GLU A 23 -7.35 12.54 23.58
CA GLU A 23 -8.78 12.23 23.64
C GLU A 23 -8.99 10.79 24.13
N HIS A 24 -8.23 9.83 23.59
CA HIS A 24 -8.28 8.44 24.04
C HIS A 24 -7.92 8.30 25.53
N HIS A 25 -6.89 8.99 26.01
CA HIS A 25 -6.45 8.87 27.41
C HIS A 25 -7.48 9.45 28.37
N GLU A 26 -8.07 10.61 28.04
CA GLU A 26 -9.17 11.23 28.79
C GLU A 26 -10.36 10.27 28.87
N MET A 27 -10.84 9.76 27.72
CA MET A 27 -11.95 8.79 27.68
C MET A 27 -11.65 7.49 28.43
N PHE A 28 -10.42 6.99 28.37
CA PHE A 28 -10.02 5.76 29.09
C PHE A 28 -10.14 5.94 30.60
N VAL A 29 -9.61 7.04 31.13
CA VAL A 29 -9.70 7.34 32.57
C VAL A 29 -11.15 7.54 32.98
N ASP A 30 -11.94 8.28 32.21
CA ASP A 30 -13.34 8.56 32.52
C ASP A 30 -14.22 7.30 32.48
N THR A 31 -13.99 6.40 31.52
CA THR A 31 -14.83 5.21 31.31
C THR A 31 -14.48 4.08 32.26
N PHE A 32 -13.20 3.83 32.48
CA PHE A 32 -12.73 2.70 33.28
C PHE A 32 -12.39 3.08 34.72
N ASN A 33 -12.29 4.38 35.03
CA ASN A 33 -11.88 4.90 36.33
C ASN A 33 -10.54 4.28 36.80
N GLU A 34 -9.64 4.01 35.85
CA GLU A 34 -8.33 3.39 36.06
C GLU A 34 -7.18 4.35 35.73
N HIS A 35 -6.02 4.11 36.33
CA HIS A 35 -4.80 4.83 36.00
C HIS A 35 -4.20 4.40 34.66
N LEU A 36 -3.57 5.36 33.99
CA LEU A 36 -2.87 5.11 32.73
C LEU A 36 -1.65 4.19 32.95
N ARG A 37 -1.72 3.00 32.36
CA ARG A 37 -0.59 2.05 32.26
C ARG A 37 0.61 2.61 31.46
N PRO A 38 1.83 2.05 31.63
CA PRO A 38 3.03 2.46 30.88
C PRO A 38 2.88 2.48 29.35
N ILE A 39 2.05 1.59 28.79
CA ILE A 39 1.77 1.56 27.35
C ILE A 39 1.07 2.84 26.85
N HIS A 40 0.24 3.45 27.69
CA HIS A 40 -0.41 4.73 27.39
C HIS A 40 0.63 5.86 27.38
N HIS A 41 1.55 5.88 28.36
CA HIS A 41 2.65 6.83 28.35
C HIS A 41 3.52 6.71 27.08
N ALA A 42 3.78 5.49 26.62
CA ALA A 42 4.51 5.29 25.37
C ALA A 42 3.79 5.93 24.18
N LEU A 43 2.46 5.81 24.07
CA LEU A 43 1.66 6.40 22.98
C LEU A 43 1.77 7.93 22.90
N ILE A 44 2.00 8.63 24.02
CA ILE A 44 2.18 10.09 24.04
C ILE A 44 3.37 10.52 23.18
N HIS A 45 4.39 9.67 23.04
CA HIS A 45 5.58 10.00 22.25
C HIS A 45 5.45 9.65 20.77
N TYR A 46 4.40 8.94 20.35
CA TYR A 46 4.28 8.41 18.99
C TYR A 46 4.26 9.50 17.92
N TRP A 47 3.64 10.65 18.18
CA TRP A 47 3.65 11.77 17.24
C TRP A 47 5.07 12.32 16.98
N ARG A 48 5.95 12.30 17.99
CA ARG A 48 7.36 12.70 17.84
C ARG A 48 8.12 11.69 17.00
N HIS A 49 7.88 10.39 17.25
CA HIS A 49 8.50 9.31 16.50
C HIS A 49 8.08 9.34 15.02
N VAL A 50 6.78 9.53 14.75
CA VAL A 50 6.27 9.70 13.39
C VAL A 50 6.94 10.88 12.69
N ARG A 51 7.08 12.01 13.38
CA ARG A 51 7.73 13.21 12.81
C ARG A 51 9.22 13.00 12.52
N ALA A 52 9.92 12.23 13.35
CA ALA A 52 11.37 12.04 13.24
C ALA A 52 11.77 10.89 12.30
N VAL A 53 11.01 9.79 12.31
CA VAL A 53 11.37 8.53 11.65
C VAL A 53 10.41 8.19 10.50
N GLY A 54 9.27 8.87 10.42
CA GLY A 54 8.22 8.59 9.45
C GLY A 54 7.23 7.52 9.93
N PRO A 55 6.52 6.85 9.00
CA PRO A 55 5.44 5.92 9.33
C PRO A 55 5.90 4.75 10.21
N LEU A 56 5.25 4.56 11.37
CA LEU A 56 5.65 3.56 12.36
C LEU A 56 5.51 2.11 11.87
N VAL A 57 4.65 1.87 10.88
CA VAL A 57 4.48 0.53 10.29
C VAL A 57 5.80 -0.03 9.73
N HIS A 58 6.69 0.84 9.23
CA HIS A 58 8.00 0.44 8.70
C HIS A 58 9.02 0.15 9.80
N THR A 59 8.81 0.68 11.00
CA THR A 59 9.63 0.41 12.20
C THR A 59 9.10 -0.77 13.03
N SER A 60 7.99 -1.36 12.61
CA SER A 60 7.33 -2.45 13.35
C SER A 60 8.15 -3.73 13.35
N THR A 61 8.24 -4.40 14.51
CA THR A 61 8.94 -5.68 14.65
C THR A 61 8.15 -6.88 14.14
N LYS A 62 6.88 -6.70 13.75
CA LYS A 62 6.00 -7.78 13.26
C LYS A 62 6.64 -8.58 12.12
N ARG A 63 7.38 -7.91 11.22
CA ARG A 63 8.09 -8.58 10.12
C ARG A 63 9.22 -9.49 10.62
N TYR A 64 9.97 -9.05 11.64
CA TYR A 64 11.01 -9.86 12.25
C TYR A 64 10.43 -11.08 12.99
N GLU A 65 9.32 -10.90 13.69
CA GLU A 65 8.61 -12.01 14.33
C GLU A 65 8.10 -13.03 13.32
N SER A 66 7.52 -12.56 12.21
CA SER A 66 7.10 -13.43 11.10
C SER A 66 8.28 -14.18 10.48
N LYS A 67 9.45 -13.53 10.34
CA LYS A 67 10.66 -14.17 9.80
C LYS A 67 11.14 -15.34 10.66
N ASN A 68 10.95 -15.27 11.98
CA ASN A 68 11.31 -16.37 12.88
C ASN A 68 10.56 -17.68 12.59
N ARG A 69 9.37 -17.61 11.97
CA ARG A 69 8.60 -18.81 11.59
C ARG A 69 9.39 -19.71 10.63
N GLU A 70 10.09 -19.14 9.67
CA GLU A 70 10.90 -19.91 8.71
C GLU A 70 12.01 -20.70 9.41
N GLY A 71 12.69 -20.07 10.38
CA GLY A 71 13.71 -20.70 11.19
C GLY A 71 13.16 -21.84 12.06
N LYS A 72 11.98 -21.64 12.68
CA LYS A 72 11.30 -22.68 13.45
C LYS A 72 10.95 -23.89 12.60
N ILE A 73 10.36 -23.68 11.42
CA ILE A 73 10.01 -24.77 10.49
C ILE A 73 11.26 -25.55 10.09
N ALA A 74 12.33 -24.85 9.71
CA ALA A 74 13.60 -25.49 9.35
C ALA A 74 14.20 -26.29 10.52
N ALA A 75 14.13 -25.76 11.74
CA ALA A 75 14.61 -26.44 12.93
C ALA A 75 13.82 -27.73 13.22
N TYR A 76 12.49 -27.68 13.13
CA TYR A 76 11.64 -28.87 13.30
C TYR A 76 11.87 -29.94 12.22
N SER A 77 12.18 -29.52 10.99
CA SER A 77 12.48 -30.45 9.89
C SER A 77 13.88 -31.06 9.93
N THR A 78 14.79 -30.55 10.77
CA THR A 78 16.17 -31.03 10.84
C THR A 78 16.26 -32.12 11.90
N GLU A 79 16.64 -33.33 11.51
CA GLU A 79 16.77 -34.47 12.44
C GLU A 79 18.02 -34.35 13.32
N SER A 80 19.09 -33.74 12.79
CA SER A 80 20.30 -33.44 13.55
C SER A 80 20.15 -32.16 14.36
N ARG A 81 20.35 -32.27 15.68
CA ARG A 81 20.31 -31.13 16.63
C ARG A 81 21.69 -30.56 16.95
N VAL A 82 22.75 -31.19 16.44
CA VAL A 82 24.12 -30.70 16.65
C VAL A 82 24.29 -29.40 15.87
N ASN A 83 24.66 -28.32 16.56
CA ASN A 83 24.91 -27.00 15.97
C ASN A 83 23.74 -26.46 15.11
N ILE A 84 22.50 -26.65 15.55
CA ILE A 84 21.29 -26.23 14.82
C ILE A 84 21.33 -24.76 14.35
N ILE A 85 21.94 -23.87 15.13
CA ILE A 85 22.10 -22.45 14.80
C ILE A 85 22.91 -22.31 13.50
N VAL A 86 24.00 -23.06 13.35
CA VAL A 86 24.85 -23.04 12.15
C VAL A 86 24.04 -23.48 10.93
N THR A 87 23.27 -24.57 11.04
CA THR A 87 22.41 -25.05 9.96
C THR A 87 21.37 -24.01 9.54
N LEU A 88 20.71 -23.35 10.50
CA LEU A 88 19.74 -22.29 10.21
C LEU A 88 20.40 -21.06 9.55
N MET A 89 21.59 -20.68 10.01
CA MET A 89 22.35 -19.57 9.45
C MET A 89 22.78 -19.84 8.01
N ILE A 90 23.33 -21.04 7.72
CA ILE A 90 23.71 -21.45 6.36
C ILE A 90 22.47 -21.42 5.45
N LYS A 91 21.34 -21.98 5.89
CA LYS A 91 20.09 -21.96 5.12
C LYS A 91 19.63 -20.53 4.79
N ASN A 92 19.68 -19.62 5.76
CA ASN A 92 19.34 -18.21 5.53
C ASN A 92 20.31 -17.54 4.55
N GLN A 93 21.62 -17.78 4.68
CA GLN A 93 22.64 -17.23 3.78
C GLN A 93 22.44 -17.72 2.34
N LEU A 94 22.18 -19.02 2.14
CA LEU A 94 21.91 -19.59 0.82
C LEU A 94 20.63 -19.01 0.20
N LYS A 95 19.56 -18.84 1.00
CA LYS A 95 18.32 -18.20 0.53
C LYS A 95 18.56 -16.75 0.08
N LEU A 96 19.33 -15.98 0.86
CA LEU A 96 19.69 -14.61 0.49
C LEU A 96 20.53 -14.57 -0.80
N ALA A 97 21.55 -15.43 -0.91
CA ALA A 97 22.39 -15.52 -2.10
C ALA A 97 21.56 -15.84 -3.36
N TYR A 98 20.64 -16.80 -3.26
CA TYR A 98 19.72 -17.12 -4.34
C TYR A 98 18.84 -15.92 -4.74
N GLN A 99 18.28 -15.18 -3.77
CA GLN A 99 17.46 -14.01 -4.05
C GLN A 99 18.23 -12.89 -4.75
N LEU A 100 19.48 -12.65 -4.33
CA LEU A 100 20.36 -11.65 -4.94
C LEU A 100 20.77 -12.04 -6.37
N LEU A 101 21.12 -13.31 -6.59
CA LEU A 101 21.54 -13.81 -7.90
C LEU A 101 20.38 -13.89 -8.90
N SER A 102 19.19 -14.29 -8.44
CA SER A 102 18.03 -14.45 -9.31
C SER A 102 17.38 -13.13 -9.74
N LYS A 103 17.73 -11.98 -9.13
CA LYS A 103 17.10 -10.65 -9.29
C LYS A 103 15.57 -10.61 -9.11
N SER A 104 14.94 -11.75 -8.84
CA SER A 104 13.50 -11.98 -8.84
C SER A 104 12.71 -11.19 -7.80
N ASN A 105 13.38 -10.59 -6.81
CA ASN A 105 12.75 -9.88 -5.70
C ASN A 105 13.17 -8.41 -5.57
N PHE A 106 14.04 -7.90 -6.46
CA PHE A 106 14.55 -6.53 -6.40
C PHE A 106 14.06 -5.64 -7.55
N ASP A 107 13.34 -6.20 -8.52
CA ASP A 107 12.64 -5.41 -9.52
C ASP A 107 11.41 -4.75 -8.86
N LEU A 108 11.66 -3.62 -8.21
CA LEU A 108 10.66 -2.67 -7.71
C LEU A 108 9.88 -1.99 -8.85
N ASN A 109 10.28 -2.26 -10.09
CA ASN A 109 9.72 -1.68 -11.30
C ASN A 109 8.73 -2.67 -11.92
N PHE A 110 7.48 -2.59 -11.45
CA PHE A 110 6.28 -3.14 -12.09
C PHE A 110 6.26 -4.66 -12.27
N VAL A 111 5.61 -5.38 -11.35
CA VAL A 111 5.24 -6.79 -11.59
C VAL A 111 3.87 -6.81 -12.28
N SER A 112 3.87 -6.68 -13.60
CA SER A 112 2.69 -6.94 -14.44
C SER A 112 2.59 -8.44 -14.73
N VAL A 113 1.56 -9.13 -14.24
CA VAL A 113 1.44 -10.60 -14.37
C VAL A 113 0.56 -11.04 -15.55
N ALA A 114 -0.10 -10.11 -16.26
CA ALA A 114 -0.88 -10.43 -17.46
C ALA A 114 -0.82 -9.28 -18.47
N ARG A 115 0.17 -9.30 -19.37
CA ARG A 115 0.24 -8.39 -20.52
C ARG A 115 -0.49 -9.01 -21.69
N SER A 116 -1.57 -8.39 -22.14
CA SER A 116 -2.10 -8.62 -23.50
C SER A 116 -1.72 -7.44 -24.37
N ASN A 117 -1.00 -7.67 -25.46
CA ASN A 117 -0.69 -6.61 -26.41
C ASN A 117 -1.92 -6.35 -27.27
N CYS A 118 -2.52 -5.17 -27.11
CA CYS A 118 -3.71 -4.76 -27.82
C CYS A 118 -3.43 -3.47 -28.63
N PRO A 119 -3.93 -3.33 -29.86
CA PRO A 119 -3.83 -2.05 -30.57
C PRO A 119 -4.58 -0.98 -29.78
N ALA A 120 -4.03 0.23 -29.74
CA ALA A 120 -4.50 1.30 -28.85
C ALA A 120 -6.01 1.60 -29.00
N ARG A 121 -6.56 1.47 -30.21
CA ARG A 121 -7.99 1.62 -30.50
C ARG A 121 -8.96 0.73 -29.69
N ILE A 122 -8.48 -0.39 -29.15
CA ILE A 122 -9.31 -1.35 -28.40
C ILE A 122 -9.43 -0.93 -26.94
N VAL A 123 -8.53 -0.08 -26.45
CA VAL A 123 -8.58 0.43 -25.08
C VAL A 123 -9.80 1.35 -24.94
N PRO A 124 -10.63 1.17 -23.91
CA PRO A 124 -11.75 2.07 -23.63
C PRO A 124 -11.28 3.53 -23.60
N HIS A 125 -12.08 4.44 -24.16
CA HIS A 125 -11.83 5.88 -24.11
C HIS A 125 -10.50 6.36 -24.73
N PHE A 126 -9.99 5.64 -25.74
CA PHE A 126 -8.78 6.00 -26.52
C PHE A 126 -8.72 7.48 -26.94
N GLN A 127 -9.85 8.08 -27.30
CA GLN A 127 -9.89 9.48 -27.74
C GLN A 127 -9.46 10.48 -26.65
N VAL A 128 -9.64 10.15 -25.36
CA VAL A 128 -9.33 11.03 -24.24
C VAL A 128 -7.81 11.07 -24.01
N PHE A 129 -7.17 9.90 -23.92
CA PHE A 129 -5.73 9.84 -23.61
C PHE A 129 -4.80 9.82 -24.83
N SER A 130 -5.33 9.61 -26.05
CA SER A 130 -4.49 9.58 -27.27
C SER A 130 -3.73 10.88 -27.50
N GLN A 131 -4.32 12.02 -27.11
CA GLN A 131 -3.71 13.34 -27.24
C GLN A 131 -2.62 13.56 -26.20
N ASP A 132 -2.85 13.17 -24.95
CA ASP A 132 -1.92 13.37 -23.84
C ASP A 132 -0.70 12.44 -23.92
N LEU A 133 -0.90 11.20 -24.39
CA LEU A 133 0.16 10.21 -24.54
C LEU A 133 0.80 10.19 -25.94
N ASN A 134 0.29 11.00 -26.87
CA ASN A 134 0.74 11.07 -28.28
C ASN A 134 0.77 9.68 -28.98
N ILE A 135 -0.23 8.84 -28.68
CA ILE A 135 -0.34 7.46 -29.18
C ILE A 135 -1.23 7.43 -30.43
N ARG A 136 -0.80 6.75 -31.49
CA ARG A 136 -1.62 6.54 -32.70
C ARG A 136 -2.50 5.31 -32.56
N GLU A 137 -3.62 5.28 -33.28
CA GLU A 137 -4.61 4.18 -33.21
C GLU A 137 -4.03 2.77 -33.44
N ASN A 138 -2.98 2.67 -34.25
CA ASN A 138 -2.31 1.42 -34.62
C ASN A 138 -1.09 1.09 -33.75
N ASP A 139 -0.72 1.97 -32.82
CA ASP A 139 0.38 1.69 -31.91
C ASP A 139 0.00 0.54 -30.98
N ARG A 140 0.98 -0.33 -30.71
CA ARG A 140 0.76 -1.49 -29.84
C ARG A 140 0.97 -1.05 -28.40
N VAL A 141 -0.04 -1.28 -27.57
CA VAL A 141 0.01 -0.96 -26.14
C VAL A 141 -0.18 -2.23 -25.33
N SER A 142 0.51 -2.32 -24.20
CA SER A 142 0.36 -3.46 -23.30
C SER A 142 -0.73 -3.17 -22.29
N CYS A 143 -1.81 -3.95 -22.37
CA CYS A 143 -3.02 -3.81 -21.59
C CYS A 143 -2.92 -4.82 -20.42
N ALA A 144 -3.02 -4.36 -19.17
CA ALA A 144 -2.82 -5.19 -17.98
C ALA A 144 -4.10 -5.37 -17.16
N LYS A 145 -4.35 -6.59 -16.65
CA LYS A 145 -5.52 -6.86 -15.78
C LYS A 145 -5.34 -6.32 -14.36
N PHE A 146 -4.11 -6.29 -13.88
CA PHE A 146 -3.73 -5.71 -12.61
C PHE A 146 -2.24 -5.35 -12.67
N VAL A 147 -1.83 -4.41 -11.83
CA VAL A 147 -0.43 -4.00 -11.70
C VAL A 147 -0.06 -3.89 -10.22
N GLU A 148 1.12 -4.38 -9.86
CA GLU A 148 1.71 -4.13 -8.55
C GLU A 148 2.76 -3.01 -8.67
N TYR A 149 2.48 -1.88 -8.01
CA TYR A 149 3.36 -0.71 -7.98
C TYR A 149 3.57 -0.25 -6.53
N GLY A 150 4.84 -0.06 -6.13
CA GLY A 150 5.19 0.34 -4.77
C GLY A 150 4.70 -0.63 -3.68
N GLY A 151 4.54 -1.92 -4.02
CA GLY A 151 3.97 -2.94 -3.13
C GLY A 151 2.45 -2.88 -2.94
N THR A 152 1.75 -2.03 -3.70
CA THR A 152 0.29 -1.97 -3.74
C THR A 152 -0.22 -2.58 -5.04
N LYS A 153 -1.22 -3.45 -4.94
CA LYS A 153 -1.86 -4.10 -6.09
C LYS A 153 -3.08 -3.31 -6.52
N TYR A 154 -3.12 -2.92 -7.79
CA TYR A 154 -4.22 -2.21 -8.42
C TYR A 154 -4.90 -3.12 -9.42
N PHE A 155 -6.21 -3.32 -9.26
CA PHE A 155 -7.04 -4.09 -10.19
C PHE A 155 -7.91 -3.15 -11.01
N ILE A 156 -8.33 -3.59 -12.19
CA ILE A 156 -9.46 -2.98 -12.89
C ILE A 156 -10.68 -2.98 -11.95
N ASP A 157 -11.50 -1.94 -12.03
CA ASP A 157 -12.63 -1.63 -11.15
C ASP A 157 -12.28 -1.24 -9.70
N SER A 158 -10.99 -1.18 -9.33
CA SER A 158 -10.59 -0.66 -8.01
C SER A 158 -10.78 0.85 -7.94
N VAL A 159 -11.19 1.35 -6.78
CA VAL A 159 -11.33 2.79 -6.51
C VAL A 159 -10.04 3.32 -5.91
N VAL A 160 -9.50 4.38 -6.49
CA VAL A 160 -8.29 5.06 -6.03
C VAL A 160 -8.61 6.49 -5.60
N VAL A 161 -7.83 7.01 -4.67
CA VAL A 161 -7.92 8.42 -4.27
C VAL A 161 -6.92 9.21 -5.10
N HIS A 162 -7.42 10.04 -6.00
CA HIS A 162 -6.58 10.82 -6.93
C HIS A 162 -6.27 12.23 -6.42
N GLY A 163 -7.02 12.74 -5.44
CA GLY A 163 -6.73 14.04 -4.86
C GLY A 163 -7.58 14.39 -3.64
N LEU A 164 -7.39 15.61 -3.15
CA LEU A 164 -8.19 16.19 -2.07
C LEU A 164 -8.73 17.54 -2.53
N THR A 165 -10.03 17.76 -2.41
CA THR A 165 -10.66 19.07 -2.67
C THR A 165 -11.21 19.62 -1.37
N GLU A 166 -10.62 20.71 -0.90
CA GLU A 166 -10.92 21.47 0.32
C GLU A 166 -10.83 20.66 1.64
N VAL A 167 -11.52 19.52 1.76
CA VAL A 167 -11.36 18.50 2.83
C VAL A 167 -11.82 17.09 2.36
N THR A 168 -12.52 16.98 1.24
CA THR A 168 -13.07 15.72 0.74
C THR A 168 -12.12 15.04 -0.24
N PRO A 169 -11.80 13.75 -0.06
CA PRO A 169 -11.04 12.99 -1.03
C PRO A 169 -11.83 12.85 -2.34
N LYS A 170 -11.14 13.02 -3.47
CA LYS A 170 -11.66 12.69 -4.80
C LYS A 170 -11.34 11.23 -5.09
N PHE A 171 -12.37 10.49 -5.49
CA PHE A 171 -12.28 9.07 -5.78
C PHE A 171 -12.51 8.84 -7.25
N ASP A 172 -11.65 8.03 -7.85
CA ASP A 172 -11.81 7.64 -9.24
C ASP A 172 -11.73 6.11 -9.37
N LYS A 173 -12.48 5.56 -10.31
CA LYS A 173 -12.45 4.14 -10.67
C LYS A 173 -11.35 3.88 -11.67
N ILE A 174 -10.56 2.82 -11.48
CA ILE A 174 -9.66 2.33 -12.51
C ILE A 174 -10.48 1.60 -13.58
N GLU A 175 -10.58 2.18 -14.77
CA GLU A 175 -11.24 1.54 -15.91
C GLU A 175 -10.25 0.69 -16.72
N SER A 176 -9.03 1.20 -16.94
CA SER A 176 -8.00 0.43 -17.63
C SER A 176 -6.59 0.80 -17.23
N LEU A 177 -5.69 -0.17 -17.36
CA LEU A 177 -4.26 -0.06 -17.05
C LEU A 177 -3.47 -0.23 -18.34
N VAL A 178 -2.76 0.82 -18.71
CA VAL A 178 -2.08 0.93 -20.00
C VAL A 178 -0.60 1.12 -19.78
N ILE A 179 0.21 0.29 -20.44
CA ILE A 179 1.68 0.41 -20.40
C ILE A 179 2.16 0.80 -21.79
N HIS A 180 2.78 1.98 -21.89
CA HIS A 180 3.29 2.54 -23.14
C HIS A 180 4.76 2.97 -23.00
N GLY A 181 5.49 3.06 -24.13
CA GLY A 181 6.88 3.53 -24.17
C GLY A 181 7.87 2.69 -23.34
N ASN A 182 8.77 3.37 -22.61
CA ASN A 182 9.83 2.80 -21.76
C ASN A 182 9.31 2.09 -20.48
N SER A 183 8.16 1.42 -20.56
CA SER A 183 7.45 0.81 -19.41
C SER A 183 6.82 1.82 -18.44
N GLU A 184 6.33 2.95 -18.95
CA GLU A 184 5.54 3.89 -18.16
C GLU A 184 4.11 3.36 -18.00
N LEU A 185 3.62 3.39 -16.75
CA LEU A 185 2.29 2.92 -16.38
C LEU A 185 1.33 4.10 -16.33
N HIS A 186 0.25 4.00 -17.11
CA HIS A 186 -0.83 4.97 -17.14
C HIS A 186 -2.11 4.33 -16.60
N PHE A 187 -2.78 5.05 -15.71
CA PHE A 187 -4.09 4.69 -15.18
C PHE A 187 -5.12 5.53 -15.91
N ILE A 188 -6.13 4.88 -16.49
CA ILE A 188 -7.30 5.57 -17.04
C ILE A 188 -8.38 5.49 -15.98
N LEU A 189 -8.84 6.68 -15.56
CA LEU A 189 -9.67 6.85 -14.39
C LEU A 189 -11.05 7.39 -14.78
N LYS A 190 -12.07 6.95 -14.05
CA LYS A 190 -13.43 7.45 -14.19
C LYS A 190 -13.82 8.14 -12.89
N ASP A 191 -14.16 9.42 -12.98
CA ASP A 191 -14.47 10.25 -11.82
C ASP A 191 -15.66 9.67 -11.04
N MET A 192 -15.57 9.69 -9.72
CA MET A 192 -16.70 9.41 -8.82
C MET A 192 -16.99 10.59 -7.91
N ASP A 193 -18.28 10.84 -7.71
CA ASP A 193 -18.75 11.82 -6.74
C ASP A 193 -18.93 11.20 -5.36
N VAL A 194 -18.52 11.94 -4.34
CA VAL A 194 -18.75 11.58 -2.94
C VAL A 194 -20.16 11.98 -2.54
N VAL A 195 -20.97 11.01 -2.12
CA VAL A 195 -22.33 11.24 -1.64
C VAL A 195 -22.33 11.58 -0.15
N ALA A 196 -21.73 10.71 0.67
CA ALA A 196 -21.72 10.85 2.11
C ALA A 196 -20.57 10.09 2.75
N PHE A 197 -20.16 10.52 3.95
CA PHE A 197 -19.23 9.77 4.79
C PHE A 197 -20.00 8.95 5.82
N ASN A 198 -19.79 7.64 5.82
CA ASN A 198 -20.37 6.74 6.80
C ASN A 198 -19.41 6.56 7.98
N ASN A 199 -19.75 7.16 9.12
CA ASN A 199 -18.96 7.09 10.35
C ASN A 199 -18.82 5.66 10.91
N HIS A 200 -19.80 4.79 10.70
CA HIS A 200 -19.78 3.41 11.24
C HIS A 200 -18.73 2.56 10.53
N PHE A 201 -18.70 2.63 9.20
CA PHE A 201 -17.73 1.90 8.38
C PHE A 201 -16.42 2.67 8.18
N HIS A 202 -16.37 3.94 8.61
CA HIS A 202 -15.28 4.87 8.36
C HIS A 202 -14.92 4.93 6.86
N ALA A 203 -15.95 4.98 6.01
CA ALA A 203 -15.84 4.87 4.55
C ALA A 203 -16.72 5.92 3.85
N TYR A 204 -16.34 6.30 2.63
CA TYR A 204 -17.13 7.20 1.79
C TYR A 204 -18.05 6.39 0.87
N GLU A 205 -19.30 6.82 0.78
CA GLU A 205 -20.23 6.39 -0.27
C GLU A 205 -19.95 7.23 -1.52
N VAL A 206 -19.70 6.55 -2.63
CA VAL A 206 -19.31 7.17 -3.90
C VAL A 206 -20.22 6.67 -5.02
N VAL A 207 -20.54 7.55 -5.96
CA VAL A 207 -21.38 7.28 -7.13
C VAL A 207 -20.60 7.58 -8.40
N GLU A 208 -20.72 6.71 -9.39
CA GLU A 208 -20.03 6.88 -10.67
C GLU A 208 -20.57 8.10 -11.43
N ASN A 209 -19.67 9.04 -11.75
CA ASN A 209 -19.95 10.10 -12.72
C ASN A 209 -19.54 9.65 -14.12
N GLY A 210 -20.23 10.16 -15.14
CA GLY A 210 -19.93 9.84 -16.54
C GLY A 210 -18.64 10.47 -17.10
N ASN A 211 -17.90 11.24 -16.28
CA ASN A 211 -16.71 11.95 -16.72
C ASN A 211 -15.46 11.09 -16.53
N ILE A 212 -14.56 11.16 -17.51
CA ILE A 212 -13.38 10.29 -17.61
C ILE A 212 -12.15 11.20 -17.65
N VAL A 213 -11.15 10.85 -16.85
CA VAL A 213 -9.94 11.63 -16.57
C VAL A 213 -8.69 10.79 -16.82
#